data_AF-A0A3S0TQE5-F1
#
_entry.id   AF-A0A3S0TQE5-F1
#
_cell.length_a   1.000
_cell.length_b   1.000
_cell.length_c   1.000
_cell.angle_alpha   90.00
_cell.angle_beta   90.00
_cell.angle_gamma   90.00
#
_symmetry.space_group_name_H-M   'P 1'
#
loop_
_entity.id
_entity.type
_entity.pdbx_description
1 polymer ?
#
loop_
_entity_poly.entity_id
_entity_poly.type
_entity_poly.pdbx_seq_one_letter_code
_entity_poly.pdbx_strand_id
1 'polypeptide(L)'
;MKIELKNFKHAAFASEETLCFEATVYVDGKKLGDASNSGRGGCTSIYVAPENREWLKQVEAYCLTLPGVKFDDTLLPMDFEFLVDTLASKKVAEKELKSAMRNKIIIAKPEAPGEIFEVSLRKGVKLTPSIIDEYQLKNPTYLILNTMPLGEALKLYAV
;
A
#
# COMPACT_ATOMS: atom_id res chain seq x y z
N MET A 1 17.15 8.90 4.43
CA MET A 1 17.16 7.54 5.01
C MET A 1 16.09 6.71 4.32
N LYS A 2 16.38 5.48 3.91
CA LYS A 2 15.41 4.60 3.24
C LYS A 2 14.87 3.57 4.23
N ILE A 3 13.56 3.60 4.47
CA ILE A 3 12.86 2.69 5.39
C ILE A 3 11.97 1.76 4.59
N GLU A 4 12.06 0.45 4.84
CA GLU A 4 11.36 -0.58 4.07
C GLU A 4 10.87 -1.71 4.97
N LEU A 5 9.71 -2.29 4.63
CA LEU A 5 9.23 -3.53 5.24
C LEU A 5 9.65 -4.75 4.40
N LYS A 6 10.30 -5.72 5.05
CA LYS A 6 10.62 -7.03 4.49
C LYS A 6 9.90 -8.13 5.26
N ASN A 7 9.86 -9.34 4.68
CA ASN A 7 9.16 -10.50 5.25
C ASN A 7 7.69 -10.19 5.64
N PHE A 8 7.06 -9.27 4.89
CA PHE A 8 5.72 -8.78 5.19
C PHE A 8 4.68 -9.88 5.00
N LYS A 9 3.89 -10.15 6.03
CA LYS A 9 2.74 -11.05 6.01
C LYS A 9 1.53 -10.31 6.55
N HIS A 10 0.42 -10.44 5.86
CA HIS A 10 -0.86 -9.83 6.21
C HIS A 10 -1.95 -10.89 6.27
N ALA A 11 -2.71 -10.87 7.35
CA ALA A 11 -3.84 -11.76 7.62
C ALA A 11 -5.15 -10.98 7.48
N ALA A 12 -5.66 -10.84 6.25
CA ALA A 12 -6.90 -10.13 5.96
C ALA A 12 -8.09 -10.65 6.79
N PHE A 13 -8.19 -11.96 7.00
CA PHE A 13 -9.26 -12.59 7.76
C PHE A 13 -9.26 -12.22 9.26
N ALA A 14 -8.17 -11.68 9.77
CA ALA A 14 -7.99 -11.24 11.16
C ALA A 14 -7.86 -9.72 11.28
N SER A 15 -8.07 -8.98 10.19
CA SER A 15 -8.11 -7.51 10.17
C SER A 15 -9.55 -7.06 10.41
N GLU A 16 -9.83 -6.47 11.58
CA GLU A 16 -11.17 -6.01 11.97
C GLU A 16 -11.29 -4.49 11.73
N GLU A 17 -10.41 -3.71 12.35
CA GLU A 17 -10.36 -2.25 12.21
C GLU A 17 -9.04 -1.77 11.57
N THR A 18 -7.93 -2.44 11.90
CA THR A 18 -6.60 -2.16 11.36
C THR A 18 -6.05 -3.39 10.64
N LEU A 19 -4.92 -3.23 9.94
CA LEU A 19 -4.26 -4.35 9.30
C LEU A 19 -3.70 -5.31 10.34
N CYS A 20 -4.06 -6.59 10.27
CA CYS A 20 -3.37 -7.65 11.02
C CYS A 20 -2.13 -8.09 10.23
N PHE A 21 -0.93 -7.73 10.70
CA PHE A 21 0.31 -8.01 9.96
C PHE A 21 1.51 -8.27 10.87
N GLU A 22 2.52 -8.90 10.28
CA GLU A 22 3.89 -8.98 10.81
C GLU A 22 4.90 -8.64 9.71
N ALA A 23 5.98 -7.95 10.07
CA ALA A 23 7.03 -7.54 9.17
C ALA A 23 8.36 -7.29 9.88
N THR A 24 9.46 -7.34 9.13
CA THR A 24 10.77 -6.87 9.61
C THR A 24 11.05 -5.49 9.03
N VAL A 25 11.38 -4.52 9.89
CA VAL A 25 11.71 -3.16 9.50
C VAL A 25 13.19 -3.07 9.14
N TYR A 26 13.47 -2.57 7.95
CA TYR A 26 14.82 -2.32 7.45
C TYR A 26 15.05 -0.82 7.24
N VAL A 27 16.23 -0.35 7.63
CA VAL A 27 16.69 1.03 7.43
C VAL A 27 18.02 0.99 6.70
N ASP A 28 18.09 1.66 5.54
CA ASP A 28 19.25 1.71 4.65
C ASP A 28 19.85 0.31 4.38
N GLY A 29 18.96 -0.68 4.19
CA GLY A 29 19.31 -2.06 3.87
C GLY A 29 19.67 -2.95 5.08
N LYS A 30 19.73 -2.42 6.30
CA LYS A 30 20.01 -3.16 7.54
C LYS A 30 18.74 -3.38 8.37
N LYS A 31 18.64 -4.53 9.06
CA LYS A 31 17.50 -4.82 9.96
C LYS A 31 17.57 -3.90 11.19
N LEU A 32 16.51 -3.14 11.43
CA LEU A 32 16.33 -2.34 12.65
C LEU A 32 15.59 -3.14 13.73
N GLY A 33 14.48 -3.76 13.35
CA GLY A 33 13.56 -4.41 14.29
C GLY A 33 12.42 -5.14 13.57
N ASP A 34 11.40 -5.51 14.33
CA ASP A 34 10.22 -6.21 13.82
C ASP A 34 8.96 -5.40 14.21
N ALA A 35 7.97 -5.37 13.32
CA ALA A 35 6.72 -4.64 13.49
C ALA A 35 5.53 -5.59 13.33
N SER A 36 4.50 -5.40 14.16
CA SER A 36 3.28 -6.20 14.10
C SER A 36 2.08 -5.43 14.61
N ASN A 37 0.91 -5.70 14.02
CA ASN A 37 -0.38 -5.21 14.51
C ASN A 37 -1.38 -6.36 14.53
N SER A 38 -2.25 -6.39 15.54
CA SER A 38 -3.25 -7.46 15.73
C SER A 38 -4.50 -7.29 14.89
N GLY A 39 -4.73 -6.11 14.30
CA GLY A 39 -5.86 -5.80 13.43
C GLY A 39 -7.11 -5.30 14.14
N ARG A 40 -7.06 -5.03 15.44
CA ARG A 40 -8.23 -4.66 16.29
C ARG A 40 -8.28 -3.18 16.66
N GLY A 41 -7.72 -2.29 15.83
CA GLY A 41 -7.75 -0.85 16.10
C GLY A 41 -6.67 -0.35 17.06
N GLY A 42 -5.78 -1.24 17.53
CA GLY A 42 -4.66 -0.89 18.40
C GLY A 42 -3.42 -0.37 17.65
N CYS A 43 -2.48 0.19 18.40
CA CYS A 43 -1.19 0.66 17.90
C CYS A 43 -0.34 -0.49 17.31
N THR A 44 0.47 -0.17 16.32
CA THR A 44 1.46 -1.08 15.76
C THR A 44 2.62 -1.23 16.72
N SER A 45 2.85 -2.47 17.18
CA SER A 45 3.96 -2.81 18.06
C SER A 45 5.25 -2.90 17.25
N ILE A 46 6.24 -2.05 17.56
CA ILE A 46 7.56 -2.09 16.95
C ILE A 46 8.59 -2.50 18.00
N TYR A 47 9.15 -3.69 17.83
CA TYR A 47 10.21 -4.21 18.67
C TYR A 47 11.58 -3.92 18.05
N VAL A 48 12.41 -3.16 18.79
CA VAL A 48 13.80 -2.88 18.44
C VAL A 48 14.70 -3.36 19.57
N ALA A 49 15.74 -4.11 19.21
CA ALA A 49 16.69 -4.64 20.18
C ALA A 49 17.44 -3.50 20.91
N PRO A 50 17.79 -3.66 22.21
CA PRO A 50 18.39 -2.59 23.01
C PRO A 50 19.62 -1.92 22.40
N GLU A 51 20.46 -2.68 21.71
CA GLU A 51 21.66 -2.22 21.00
C GLU A 51 21.36 -1.22 19.86
N ASN A 52 20.14 -1.25 19.31
CA ASN A 52 19.69 -0.39 18.23
C ASN A 52 18.93 0.85 18.72
N ARG A 53 18.81 1.08 20.04
CA ARG A 53 18.01 2.21 20.58
C ARG A 53 18.48 3.58 20.10
N GLU A 54 19.78 3.81 20.02
CA GLU A 54 20.28 5.11 19.54
C GLU A 54 20.02 5.29 18.04
N TRP A 55 20.07 4.19 17.27
CA TRP A 55 19.70 4.21 15.87
C TRP A 55 18.20 4.45 15.69
N LEU A 56 17.34 3.83 16.53
CA LEU A 56 15.90 4.09 16.54
C LEU A 56 15.59 5.57 16.73
N LYS A 57 16.24 6.27 17.65
CA LYS A 57 16.01 7.72 17.84
C LYS A 57 16.31 8.53 16.57
N GLN A 58 17.36 8.17 15.82
CA GLN A 58 17.69 8.82 14.56
C GLN A 58 16.63 8.53 13.50
N VAL A 59 16.08 7.31 13.50
CA VAL A 59 14.98 6.91 12.61
C VAL A 59 13.71 7.68 12.95
N GLU A 60 13.33 7.78 14.22
CA GLU A 60 12.17 8.55 14.70
C GLU A 60 12.30 10.04 14.36
N ALA A 61 13.46 10.63 14.64
CA ALA A 61 13.75 12.02 14.28
C ALA A 61 13.66 12.24 12.77
N TYR A 62 14.18 11.30 11.96
CA TYR A 62 14.03 11.36 10.50
C TYR A 62 12.57 11.27 10.06
N CYS A 63 11.76 10.39 10.64
CA CYS A 63 10.35 10.26 10.28
C CYS A 63 9.61 11.59 10.46
N LEU A 64 9.86 12.29 11.57
CA LEU A 64 9.27 13.61 11.84
C LEU A 64 9.64 14.71 10.84
N THR A 65 10.68 14.52 10.03
CA THR A 65 11.04 15.43 8.92
C THR A 65 10.28 15.15 7.63
N LEU A 66 9.63 13.99 7.53
CA LEU A 66 8.82 13.64 6.36
C LEU A 66 7.52 14.46 6.34
N PRO A 67 6.91 14.67 5.16
CA PRO A 67 5.64 15.36 5.06
C PRO A 67 4.58 14.68 5.95
N GLY A 68 3.98 15.45 6.84
CA GLY A 68 2.82 15.01 7.61
C GLY A 68 1.61 14.79 6.71
N VAL A 69 0.59 14.11 7.26
CA VAL A 69 -0.67 13.87 6.57
C VAL A 69 -1.71 14.87 7.08
N LYS A 70 -2.39 15.54 6.15
CA LYS A 70 -3.50 16.43 6.50
C LYS A 70 -4.72 15.58 6.83
N PHE A 71 -5.22 15.69 8.05
CA PHE A 71 -6.47 15.09 8.50
C PHE A 71 -7.38 16.20 9.01
N ASP A 72 -8.50 16.41 8.34
CA ASP A 72 -9.34 17.60 8.46
C ASP A 72 -8.51 18.89 8.34
N ASP A 73 -8.48 19.71 9.39
CA ASP A 73 -7.71 20.96 9.46
C ASP A 73 -6.39 20.81 10.23
N THR A 74 -6.00 19.59 10.61
CA THR A 74 -4.78 19.32 11.36
C THR A 74 -3.74 18.62 10.50
N LEU A 75 -2.48 19.03 10.64
CA LEU A 75 -1.34 18.30 10.07
C LEU A 75 -0.84 17.30 11.10
N LEU A 76 -1.09 16.01 10.85
CA LEU A 76 -0.54 14.94 11.67
C LEU A 76 0.93 14.69 11.26
N PRO A 77 1.89 14.77 12.18
CA PRO A 77 3.29 14.49 11.87
C PRO A 77 3.46 13.03 11.47
N MET A 78 4.42 12.77 10.57
CA MET A 78 4.79 11.41 10.19
C MET A 78 5.71 10.81 11.25
N ASP A 79 5.16 10.27 12.33
CA ASP A 79 5.99 9.50 13.27
C ASP A 79 6.40 8.14 12.69
N PHE A 80 7.24 7.42 13.43
CA PHE A 80 7.78 6.14 12.97
C PHE A 80 6.71 5.04 12.87
N GLU A 81 5.75 5.02 13.79
CA GLU A 81 4.64 4.06 13.77
C GLU A 81 3.76 4.29 12.54
N PHE A 82 3.37 5.55 12.33
CA PHE A 82 2.52 5.94 11.21
C PHE A 82 3.19 5.69 9.85
N LEU A 83 4.51 5.87 9.76
CA LEU A 83 5.26 5.49 8.57
C LEU A 83 5.22 3.97 8.34
N VAL A 84 5.39 3.16 9.39
CA VAL A 84 5.31 1.70 9.29
C VAL A 84 3.93 1.26 8.83
N ASP A 85 2.86 1.86 9.36
CA ASP A 85 1.49 1.57 8.94
C ASP A 85 1.23 1.98 7.49
N THR A 86 1.72 3.15 7.09
CA THR A 86 1.64 3.61 5.69
C THR A 86 2.34 2.63 4.74
N LEU A 87 3.52 2.13 5.13
CA LEU A 87 4.25 1.12 4.36
C LEU A 87 3.51 -0.22 4.32
N ALA A 88 2.88 -0.63 5.43
CA ALA A 88 2.07 -1.85 5.50
C ALA A 88 0.85 -1.77 4.58
N SER A 89 0.09 -0.68 4.64
CA SER A 89 -1.05 -0.41 3.74
C SER A 89 -0.63 -0.43 2.28
N LYS A 90 0.50 0.20 1.95
CA LYS A 90 1.05 0.16 0.59
C LYS A 90 1.39 -1.27 0.13
N LYS A 91 1.93 -2.12 1.01
CA LYS A 91 2.24 -3.52 0.68
C LYS A 91 0.98 -4.34 0.40
N VAL A 92 -0.09 -4.11 1.16
CA VAL A 92 -1.40 -4.74 0.94
C VAL A 92 -1.98 -4.28 -0.40
N ALA A 93 -2.07 -2.97 -0.62
CA ALA A 93 -2.58 -2.40 -1.86
C ALA A 93 -1.79 -2.88 -3.10
N GLU A 94 -0.46 -2.98 -3.01
CA GLU A 94 0.38 -3.52 -4.09
C GLU A 94 0.01 -4.98 -4.43
N LYS A 95 -0.21 -5.81 -3.41
CA LYS A 95 -0.59 -7.23 -3.58
C LYS A 95 -1.98 -7.38 -4.18
N GLU A 96 -2.94 -6.58 -3.69
CA GLU A 96 -4.32 -6.58 -4.16
C GLU A 96 -4.41 -6.10 -5.61
N LEU A 97 -3.78 -4.96 -5.92
CA LEU A 97 -3.73 -4.43 -7.28
C LEU A 97 -3.08 -5.42 -8.24
N LYS A 98 -1.94 -6.02 -7.88
CA LYS A 98 -1.33 -7.09 -8.71
C LYS A 98 -2.28 -8.25 -8.93
N SER A 99 -3.08 -8.63 -7.94
CA SER A 99 -4.04 -9.73 -8.05
C SER A 99 -5.24 -9.37 -8.93
N ALA A 100 -5.74 -8.15 -8.77
CA ALA A 100 -6.84 -7.61 -9.55
C ALA A 100 -6.43 -7.48 -11.02
N MET A 101 -5.27 -6.88 -11.33
CA MET A 101 -4.74 -6.71 -12.68
C MET A 101 -4.48 -8.02 -13.43
N ARG A 102 -4.36 -9.17 -12.74
CA ARG A 102 -4.24 -10.49 -13.40
C ARG A 102 -5.57 -11.03 -13.92
N ASN A 103 -6.68 -10.64 -13.31
CA ASN A 103 -7.99 -11.28 -13.52
C ASN A 103 -9.08 -10.31 -13.96
N LYS A 104 -8.84 -9.00 -13.84
CA LYS A 104 -9.83 -7.93 -14.01
C LYS A 104 -9.18 -6.75 -14.75
N ILE A 105 -10.02 -5.95 -15.39
CA ILE A 105 -9.61 -4.65 -15.94
C ILE A 105 -9.88 -3.60 -14.87
N ILE A 106 -8.84 -2.86 -14.50
CA ILE A 106 -8.87 -1.81 -13.48
C ILE A 106 -8.90 -0.48 -14.20
N ILE A 107 -9.93 0.34 -13.92
CA ILE A 107 -10.18 1.56 -14.69
C ILE A 107 -10.44 2.75 -13.76
N ALA A 108 -10.03 3.94 -14.21
CA ALA A 108 -10.53 5.20 -13.70
C ALA A 108 -11.39 5.87 -14.78
N LYS A 109 -12.57 6.33 -14.38
CA LYS A 109 -13.54 6.96 -15.28
C LYS A 109 -13.40 8.49 -15.23
N PRO A 110 -13.43 9.19 -16.36
CA PRO A 110 -13.35 10.65 -16.38
C PRO A 110 -14.52 11.31 -15.64
N GLU A 111 -15.70 10.69 -15.64
CA GLU A 111 -16.88 11.18 -14.93
C GLU A 111 -16.87 10.95 -13.41
N ALA A 112 -15.93 10.16 -12.88
CA ALA A 112 -15.76 9.91 -11.46
C ALA A 112 -14.27 10.05 -11.05
N PRO A 113 -13.74 11.29 -11.04
CA PRO A 113 -12.34 11.53 -10.72
C PRO A 113 -11.97 11.03 -9.32
N GLY A 114 -10.91 10.23 -9.22
CA GLY A 114 -10.44 9.65 -7.95
C GLY A 114 -11.06 8.29 -7.61
N GLU A 115 -12.08 7.85 -8.33
CA GLU A 115 -12.67 6.51 -8.14
C GLU A 115 -12.06 5.48 -9.09
N ILE A 116 -11.73 4.30 -8.53
CA ILE A 116 -11.25 3.15 -9.29
C ILE A 116 -12.34 2.08 -9.36
N PHE A 117 -12.56 1.55 -10.55
CA PHE A 117 -13.52 0.49 -10.81
C PHE A 117 -12.83 -0.79 -11.28
N GLU A 118 -13.35 -1.92 -10.84
CA GLU A 118 -12.89 -3.24 -11.27
C GLU A 118 -13.92 -3.91 -12.18
N VAL A 119 -13.55 -4.13 -13.44
CA VAL A 119 -14.38 -4.84 -14.41
C VAL A 119 -13.99 -6.32 -14.39
N SER A 120 -14.91 -7.14 -13.89
CA SER A 120 -14.74 -8.59 -13.85
C SER A 120 -14.99 -9.21 -15.22
N LEU A 121 -14.14 -10.18 -15.59
CA LEU A 121 -14.33 -10.95 -16.81
C LEU A 121 -15.39 -12.04 -16.62
N ARG A 122 -15.95 -12.53 -17.73
CA ARG A 122 -16.84 -13.69 -17.72
C ARG A 122 -16.13 -14.91 -17.14
N LYS A 123 -16.86 -15.76 -16.42
CA LYS A 123 -16.33 -16.97 -15.79
C LYS A 123 -15.57 -17.83 -16.82
N GLY A 124 -14.34 -18.20 -16.48
CA GLY A 124 -13.46 -19.03 -17.34
C GLY A 124 -12.63 -18.26 -18.37
N VAL A 125 -12.86 -16.95 -18.54
CA VAL A 125 -12.04 -16.11 -19.43
C VAL A 125 -10.80 -15.61 -18.69
N LYS A 126 -9.63 -15.80 -19.28
CA LYS A 126 -8.38 -15.22 -18.79
C LYS A 126 -8.19 -13.82 -19.37
N LEU A 127 -7.68 -12.90 -18.57
CA LEU A 127 -7.32 -11.58 -19.06
C LEU A 127 -6.13 -11.68 -20.03
N THR A 128 -6.26 -11.06 -21.20
CA THR A 128 -5.20 -10.96 -22.21
C THR A 128 -5.08 -9.52 -22.68
N PRO A 129 -3.93 -9.11 -23.27
CA PRO A 129 -3.77 -7.79 -23.86
C PRO A 129 -4.88 -7.43 -24.85
N SER A 130 -5.28 -8.37 -25.71
CA SER A 130 -6.35 -8.13 -26.71
C SER A 130 -7.71 -7.79 -26.08
N ILE A 131 -8.04 -8.38 -24.93
CA ILE A 131 -9.28 -8.05 -24.20
C ILE A 131 -9.20 -6.63 -23.64
N ILE A 132 -8.02 -6.22 -23.14
CA ILE A 132 -7.78 -4.87 -22.63
C ILE A 132 -7.89 -3.86 -23.80
N ASP A 133 -7.27 -4.15 -24.94
CA ASP A 133 -7.30 -3.32 -26.14
C ASP A 133 -8.73 -3.16 -26.67
N GLU A 134 -9.50 -4.26 -26.76
CA GLU A 134 -10.90 -4.21 -27.17
C GLU A 134 -11.75 -3.38 -26.19
N TYR A 135 -11.47 -3.48 -24.90
CA TYR A 135 -12.14 -2.68 -23.88
C TYR A 135 -11.79 -1.19 -24.00
N GLN A 136 -10.51 -0.86 -24.21
CA GLN A 136 -10.04 0.51 -24.44
C GLN A 136 -10.67 1.11 -25.70
N LEU A 137 -10.79 0.34 -26.77
CA LEU A 137 -11.40 0.80 -28.02
C LEU A 137 -12.88 1.16 -27.83
N LYS A 138 -13.61 0.41 -27.01
CA LYS A 138 -15.01 0.69 -26.67
C LYS A 138 -15.16 1.85 -25.68
N ASN A 139 -14.13 2.12 -24.88
CA ASN A 139 -14.13 3.15 -23.83
C ASN A 139 -12.89 4.05 -23.95
N PRO A 140 -12.76 4.84 -25.03
CA PRO A 140 -11.53 5.54 -25.37
C PRO A 140 -11.12 6.61 -24.35
N THR A 141 -12.06 7.11 -23.55
CA THR A 141 -11.83 8.14 -22.55
C THR A 141 -11.46 7.58 -21.16
N TYR A 142 -11.53 6.27 -20.97
CA TYR A 142 -11.22 5.66 -19.68
C TYR A 142 -9.72 5.43 -19.54
N LEU A 143 -9.19 5.67 -18.34
CA LEU A 143 -7.83 5.34 -18.00
C LEU A 143 -7.77 3.89 -17.51
N ILE A 144 -7.12 3.01 -18.27
CA ILE A 144 -6.95 1.61 -17.87
C ILE A 144 -5.63 1.43 -17.14
N LEU A 145 -5.70 1.11 -15.84
CA LEU A 145 -4.51 0.94 -15.00
C LEU A 145 -3.68 -0.29 -15.42
N ASN A 146 -4.27 -1.29 -16.09
CA ASN A 146 -3.53 -2.46 -16.57
C ASN A 146 -2.42 -2.15 -17.59
N THR A 147 -2.48 -1.02 -18.27
CA THR A 147 -1.54 -0.65 -19.34
C THR A 147 -0.38 0.23 -18.87
N MET A 148 -0.35 0.63 -17.60
CA MET A 148 0.69 1.49 -17.03
C MET A 148 1.60 0.72 -16.05
N PRO A 149 2.80 1.27 -15.73
CA PRO A 149 3.67 0.69 -14.71
C PRO A 149 2.96 0.57 -13.36
N LEU A 150 3.18 -0.54 -12.66
CA LEU A 150 2.53 -0.80 -11.36
C LEU A 150 2.70 0.34 -10.35
N GLY A 151 3.87 0.98 -10.32
CA GLY A 151 4.14 2.07 -9.39
C GLY A 151 3.27 3.32 -9.64
N GLU A 152 2.86 3.55 -10.88
CA GLU A 152 1.94 4.64 -11.24
C GLU A 152 0.50 4.23 -10.97
N ALA A 153 0.11 3.01 -11.37
CA ALA A 153 -1.20 2.45 -11.05
C ALA A 153 -1.47 2.44 -9.53
N LEU A 154 -0.45 2.11 -8.73
CA LEU A 154 -0.58 2.05 -7.27
C LEU A 154 -0.87 3.43 -6.64
N LYS A 155 -0.35 4.52 -7.22
CA LYS A 155 -0.66 5.89 -6.73
C LYS A 155 -2.11 6.29 -6.97
N LEU A 156 -2.75 5.68 -7.97
CA LEU A 156 -4.17 5.91 -8.28
C LEU A 156 -5.07 4.93 -7.54
N TYR A 157 -4.57 3.74 -7.21
CA TYR A 157 -5.32 2.68 -6.52
C TYR A 157 -5.35 2.85 -5.00
N ALA A 158 -4.24 3.28 -4.40
CA ALA A 158 -4.15 3.59 -2.99
C ALA A 158 -4.45 5.08 -2.78
N VAL A 159 -5.72 5.39 -2.48
CA VAL A 159 -6.18 6.70 -2.02
C VAL A 159 -6.49 6.60 -0.54
#